data_AF-A0A9P3FZ37-F1
#
_entry.id   AF-A0A9P3FZ37-F1
#
_cell.length_a   1.000
_cell.length_b   1.000
_cell.length_c   1.000
_cell.angle_alpha   90.00
_cell.angle_beta   90.00
_cell.angle_gamma   90.00
#
_symmetry.space_group_name_H-M   'P 1'
#
loop_
_entity.id
_entity.type
_entity.pdbx_description
1 polymer ?
#
loop_
_entity_poly.entity_id
_entity_poly.type
_entity_poly.pdbx_seq_one_letter_code
_entity_poly.pdbx_strand_id
1 'polypeptide(L)'
;MATQQVAVRHPFSVIFLLHIALEIPVALQGLLSPVSLPFLQMNNTAAVFIKLYAAMSTGICAACLLCFGLPEFLPGKRALAIGLTIYHVTCSTILYNAPRFIPYSFGALAESYKVTPENAWGTVHGFIGLGFVIWWQATVQLAAAMRNAGMKMQ
;
A
#
# COMPACT_ATOMS: atom_id res chain seq x y z
N MET A 1 33.43 13.31 -21.01
CA MET A 1 33.63 11.98 -20.40
C MET A 1 32.34 11.65 -19.66
N ALA A 2 31.53 10.71 -20.18
CA ALA A 2 30.32 10.30 -19.51
C ALA A 2 30.71 9.67 -18.16
N THR A 3 30.38 10.33 -17.06
CA THR A 3 30.42 9.69 -15.74
C THR A 3 29.42 8.55 -15.82
N GLN A 4 29.92 7.32 -16.02
CA GLN A 4 29.13 6.12 -15.89
C GLN A 4 28.53 6.16 -14.49
N GLN A 5 27.26 6.52 -14.38
CA GLN A 5 26.52 6.38 -13.13
C GLN A 5 26.56 4.90 -12.82
N VAL A 6 27.51 4.50 -11.97
CA VAL A 6 27.53 3.17 -11.40
C VAL A 6 26.21 3.08 -10.66
N ALA A 7 25.27 2.31 -11.21
CA ALA A 7 24.10 1.87 -10.47
C ALA A 7 24.67 1.00 -9.34
N VAL A 8 25.01 1.60 -8.20
CA VAL A 8 25.51 0.89 -7.02
C VAL A 8 24.32 0.11 -6.47
N ARG A 9 24.13 -1.08 -7.03
CA ARG A 9 23.21 -2.11 -6.55
C ARG A 9 24.03 -3.14 -5.80
N HIS A 10 23.60 -3.49 -4.59
CA HIS A 10 24.28 -4.48 -3.79
C HIS A 10 23.57 -5.84 -3.94
N PRO A 11 24.27 -6.98 -4.01
CA PRO A 11 23.59 -8.28 -4.06
C PRO A 11 22.66 -8.53 -2.86
N PHE A 12 22.90 -7.87 -1.73
CA PHE A 12 22.01 -7.96 -0.55
C PHE A 12 20.64 -7.30 -0.74
N SER A 13 20.41 -6.52 -1.81
CA SER A 13 19.05 -6.06 -2.15
C SER A 13 18.11 -7.25 -2.44
N VAL A 14 18.62 -8.48 -2.63
CA VAL A 14 17.79 -9.70 -2.68
C VAL A 14 16.89 -9.88 -1.45
N ILE A 15 17.22 -9.24 -0.31
CA ILE A 15 16.37 -9.25 0.88
C ILE A 15 14.95 -8.71 0.61
N PHE A 16 14.82 -7.76 -0.33
CA PHE A 16 13.52 -7.26 -0.78
C PHE A 16 12.72 -8.35 -1.50
N LEU A 17 13.38 -9.19 -2.30
CA LEU A 17 12.74 -10.34 -2.96
C LEU A 17 12.40 -11.44 -1.96
N LEU A 18 13.24 -11.67 -0.95
CA LEU A 18 12.94 -12.62 0.12
C LEU A 18 11.70 -12.20 0.91
N HIS A 19 11.58 -10.90 1.25
CA HIS A 19 10.37 -10.36 1.87
C HIS A 19 9.13 -10.65 1.01
N ILE A 20 9.18 -10.34 -0.28
CA ILE A 20 8.08 -10.63 -1.22
C ILE A 20 7.74 -12.12 -1.25
N ALA A 21 8.74 -13.00 -1.31
CA ALA A 21 8.54 -14.44 -1.39
C ALA A 21 7.83 -15.01 -0.15
N LEU A 22 8.13 -14.47 1.04
CA LEU A 22 7.49 -14.88 2.29
C LEU A 22 6.08 -14.30 2.45
N GLU A 23 5.87 -13.07 2.00
CA GLU A 23 4.66 -12.30 2.28
C GLU A 23 3.54 -12.49 1.25
N ILE A 24 3.87 -12.64 -0.05
CA ILE A 24 2.84 -12.76 -1.11
C ILE A 24 1.85 -13.90 -0.85
N PRO A 25 2.25 -15.13 -0.46
CA PRO A 25 1.29 -16.20 -0.20
C PRO A 25 0.28 -15.83 0.89
N VAL A 26 0.74 -15.21 1.98
CA VAL A 26 -0.10 -14.79 3.10
C VAL A 26 -1.00 -13.62 2.67
N ALA A 27 -0.47 -12.66 1.92
CA ALA A 27 -1.21 -11.52 1.42
C ALA A 27 -2.33 -11.93 0.45
N LEU A 28 -2.06 -12.84 -0.49
CA LEU A 28 -3.06 -13.37 -1.41
C LEU A 28 -4.15 -14.17 -0.68
N GLN A 29 -3.73 -15.08 0.20
CA GLN A 29 -4.66 -15.87 1.01
C GLN A 29 -5.56 -14.97 1.88
N GLY A 30 -4.97 -13.98 2.54
CA GLY A 30 -5.70 -13.05 3.42
C GLY A 30 -6.66 -12.15 2.67
N LEU A 31 -6.33 -11.70 1.45
CA LEU A 31 -7.23 -10.86 0.64
C LEU A 31 -8.38 -11.67 0.03
N LEU A 32 -8.08 -12.84 -0.54
CA LEU A 32 -9.04 -13.63 -1.30
C LEU A 32 -9.92 -14.50 -0.41
N SER A 33 -9.36 -15.15 0.61
CA SER A 33 -10.09 -16.09 1.46
C SER A 33 -9.56 -16.09 2.91
N PRO A 34 -9.75 -15.00 3.67
CA PRO A 34 -9.22 -14.90 5.04
C PRO A 34 -9.78 -15.97 5.97
N VAL A 35 -11.03 -16.41 5.75
CA VAL A 35 -11.73 -17.38 6.60
C VAL A 35 -11.24 -18.82 6.42
N SER A 36 -10.50 -19.11 5.35
CA SER A 36 -9.92 -20.45 5.15
C SER A 36 -8.55 -20.59 5.83
N LEU A 37 -8.05 -19.54 6.50
CA LEU A 37 -6.93 -19.67 7.43
C LEU A 37 -7.40 -20.39 8.71
N PRO A 38 -6.75 -21.48 9.13
CA PRO A 38 -7.20 -22.31 10.26
C PRO A 38 -6.81 -21.71 11.61
N PHE A 39 -7.16 -20.44 11.85
CA PHE A 39 -6.92 -19.80 13.16
C PHE A 39 -8.00 -20.17 14.16
N LEU A 40 -7.60 -20.35 15.43
CA LEU A 40 -8.47 -20.83 16.50
C LEU A 40 -9.67 -19.91 16.80
N GLN A 41 -9.57 -18.60 16.52
CA GLN A 41 -10.61 -17.60 16.81
C GLN A 41 -10.98 -16.76 15.59
N MET A 42 -11.48 -17.42 14.54
CA MET A 42 -11.93 -16.75 13.32
C MET A 42 -13.34 -16.15 13.49
N ASN A 43 -13.41 -14.87 13.85
CA ASN A 43 -14.64 -14.07 13.89
C ASN A 43 -14.59 -12.91 12.86
N ASN A 44 -15.67 -12.11 12.73
CA ASN A 44 -15.73 -10.99 11.79
C ASN A 44 -14.57 -10.01 11.96
N THR A 45 -14.26 -9.66 13.21
CA THR A 45 -13.15 -8.76 13.53
C THR A 45 -11.83 -9.36 13.04
N ALA A 46 -11.55 -10.63 13.38
CA ALA A 46 -10.35 -11.33 12.93
C ALA A 46 -10.26 -11.35 11.40
N ALA A 47 -11.34 -11.69 10.70
CA ALA A 47 -11.38 -11.73 9.24
C ALA A 47 -11.10 -10.36 8.61
N VAL A 48 -11.66 -9.28 9.16
CA VAL A 48 -11.40 -7.91 8.70
C VAL A 48 -9.93 -7.52 8.94
N PHE A 49 -9.39 -7.78 10.13
CA PHE A 49 -7.99 -7.46 10.44
C PHE A 49 -7.00 -8.26 9.60
N ILE A 50 -7.30 -9.53 9.28
CA ILE A 50 -6.49 -10.32 8.34
C ILE A 50 -6.50 -9.66 6.95
N LYS A 51 -7.66 -9.21 6.46
CA LYS A 51 -7.73 -8.50 5.18
C LYS A 51 -6.94 -7.19 5.21
N LEU A 52 -7.05 -6.40 6.28
CA LEU A 52 -6.31 -5.15 6.45
C LEU A 52 -4.78 -5.38 6.52
N TYR A 53 -4.36 -6.43 7.23
CA TYR A 53 -2.96 -6.86 7.26
C TYR A 53 -2.47 -7.32 5.88
N ALA A 54 -3.28 -8.11 5.18
CA ALA A 54 -2.96 -8.57 3.83
C ALA A 54 -2.88 -7.42 2.82
N ALA A 55 -3.72 -6.38 2.96
CA ALA A 55 -3.63 -5.15 2.19
C ALA A 55 -2.31 -4.39 2.45
N MET A 56 -1.90 -4.30 3.73
CA MET A 56 -0.62 -3.69 4.11
C MET A 56 0.55 -4.48 3.54
N SER A 57 0.57 -5.79 3.73
CA SER A 57 1.60 -6.69 3.22
C SER A 57 1.69 -6.62 1.68
N THR A 58 0.56 -6.55 0.97
CA THR A 58 0.54 -6.34 -0.49
C THR A 58 1.19 -5.01 -0.89
N GLY A 59 0.86 -3.92 -0.18
CA GLY A 59 1.45 -2.60 -0.41
C GLY A 59 2.97 -2.58 -0.17
N ILE A 60 3.43 -3.23 0.90
CA ILE A 60 4.85 -3.36 1.22
C ILE A 60 5.55 -4.21 0.15
N CYS A 61 4.99 -5.35 -0.26
CA CYS A 61 5.52 -6.17 -1.35
C CYS A 61 5.71 -5.37 -2.64
N ALA A 62 4.71 -4.55 -3.01
CA ALA A 62 4.82 -3.68 -4.18
C ALA A 62 5.94 -2.63 -4.03
N ALA A 63 6.06 -2.01 -2.86
CA ALA A 63 7.16 -1.08 -2.58
C ALA A 63 8.52 -1.77 -2.62
N CYS A 64 8.65 -2.98 -2.05
CA CYS A 64 9.87 -3.79 -2.08
C CYS A 64 10.28 -4.14 -3.50
N LEU A 65 9.32 -4.52 -4.35
CA LEU A 65 9.58 -4.85 -5.75
C LEU A 65 10.15 -3.65 -6.51
N LEU A 66 9.59 -2.47 -6.26
CA LEU A 66 10.04 -1.23 -6.89
C LEU A 66 11.39 -0.75 -6.32
N CYS A 67 11.64 -0.96 -5.03
CA CYS A 67 12.91 -0.62 -4.38
C CYS A 67 14.06 -1.56 -4.77
N PHE A 68 13.79 -2.83 -5.07
CA PHE A 68 14.82 -3.80 -5.46
C PHE A 68 15.69 -3.33 -6.64
N GLY A 69 15.09 -2.62 -7.60
CA GLY A 69 15.78 -2.07 -8.76
C GLY A 69 16.52 -0.74 -8.52
N LEU A 70 16.33 -0.10 -7.35
CA LEU A 70 16.92 1.20 -7.06
C LEU A 70 18.35 1.04 -6.51
N PRO A 71 19.27 1.97 -6.83
CA PRO A 71 20.53 2.09 -6.11
C PRO A 71 20.31 2.37 -4.62
N GLU A 72 21.19 1.88 -3.75
CA GLU A 72 21.04 1.92 -2.29
C GLU A 72 20.89 3.34 -1.70
N PHE A 73 21.41 4.35 -2.39
CA PHE A 73 21.39 5.75 -1.95
C PHE A 73 20.22 6.55 -2.54
N LEU A 74 19.43 5.99 -3.47
CA LEU A 74 18.27 6.68 -4.02
C LEU A 74 17.07 6.55 -3.07
N PRO A 75 16.38 7.66 -2.77
CA PRO A 75 15.21 7.60 -1.91
C PRO A 75 14.06 6.85 -2.60
N GLY A 76 13.57 5.78 -1.98
CA GLY A 76 12.44 4.98 -2.45
C GLY A 76 11.06 5.66 -2.34
N LYS A 77 10.99 7.01 -2.31
CA LYS A 77 9.77 7.76 -2.00
C LYS A 77 8.61 7.44 -2.95
N ARG A 78 8.90 7.29 -4.26
CA ARG A 78 7.88 6.93 -5.27
C ARG A 78 7.42 5.48 -5.11
N ALA A 79 8.33 4.56 -4.80
CA ALA A 79 7.99 3.16 -4.52
C ALA A 79 7.08 3.06 -3.29
N LEU A 80 7.43 3.76 -2.21
CA LEU A 80 6.63 3.83 -1.00
C LEU A 80 5.26 4.46 -1.26
N ALA A 81 5.18 5.55 -2.03
CA ALA A 81 3.90 6.18 -2.36
C ALA A 81 2.95 5.22 -3.12
N ILE A 82 3.48 4.40 -4.04
CA ILE A 82 2.69 3.36 -4.73
C ILE A 82 2.21 2.31 -3.73
N GLY A 83 3.10 1.79 -2.89
CA GLY A 83 2.73 0.83 -1.85
C GLY A 83 1.65 1.34 -0.89
N LEU A 84 1.79 2.60 -0.44
CA LEU A 84 0.79 3.26 0.40
C LEU A 84 -0.52 3.50 -0.33
N THR A 85 -0.49 3.81 -1.63
CA THR A 85 -1.71 3.95 -2.43
C THR A 85 -2.46 2.61 -2.50
N ILE A 86 -1.76 1.51 -2.80
CA ILE A 86 -2.33 0.16 -2.81
C ILE A 86 -2.93 -0.17 -1.46
N TYR A 87 -2.19 0.06 -0.37
CA TYR A 87 -2.68 -0.15 0.99
C TYR A 87 -3.96 0.64 1.28
N HIS A 88 -3.94 1.95 1.12
CA HIS A 88 -5.05 2.82 1.50
C HIS A 88 -6.32 2.58 0.66
N VAL A 89 -6.18 2.36 -0.65
CA VAL A 89 -7.32 2.05 -1.54
C VAL A 89 -7.90 0.67 -1.20
N THR A 90 -7.04 -0.31 -0.92
CA THR A 90 -7.50 -1.67 -0.56
C THR A 90 -8.18 -1.66 0.82
N CYS A 91 -7.62 -0.97 1.81
CA CYS A 91 -8.24 -0.79 3.13
C CYS A 91 -9.60 -0.11 3.04
N SER A 92 -9.72 0.98 2.26
CA SER A 92 -10.99 1.63 1.99
C SER A 92 -12.02 0.63 1.47
N THR A 93 -11.63 -0.17 0.46
CA THR A 93 -12.50 -1.19 -0.13
C THR A 93 -12.90 -2.26 0.88
N ILE A 94 -11.96 -2.76 1.69
CA ILE A 94 -12.23 -3.76 2.72
C ILE A 94 -13.24 -3.21 3.75
N LEU A 95 -13.03 -1.99 4.24
CA LEU A 95 -13.85 -1.39 5.29
C LEU A 95 -15.29 -1.12 4.81
N TYR A 96 -15.49 -0.64 3.57
CA TYR A 96 -16.82 -0.45 3.02
C TYR A 96 -17.59 -1.76 2.77
N ASN A 97 -16.87 -2.87 2.58
CA ASN A 97 -17.46 -4.20 2.35
C ASN A 97 -17.43 -5.08 3.61
N ALA A 98 -16.93 -4.56 4.73
CA ALA A 98 -16.83 -5.33 5.95
C ALA A 98 -18.21 -5.52 6.59
N PRO A 99 -18.48 -6.69 7.20
CA PRO A 99 -19.60 -6.79 8.13
C PRO A 99 -19.36 -5.86 9.33
N ARG A 100 -20.42 -5.54 10.09
CA ARG A 100 -20.28 -4.75 11.32
C ARG A 100 -19.30 -5.44 12.27
N PHE A 101 -18.25 -4.72 12.67
CA PHE A 101 -17.24 -5.23 13.61
C PHE A 101 -16.87 -4.23 14.70
N ILE A 102 -17.29 -2.96 14.57
CA ILE A 102 -17.14 -1.94 15.62
C ILE A 102 -18.48 -1.84 16.37
N PRO A 103 -18.54 -2.15 17.68
CA PRO A 103 -19.79 -2.16 18.46
C PRO A 103 -20.21 -0.76 18.93
N TYR A 104 -19.90 0.29 18.15
CA TYR A 104 -20.21 1.69 18.46
C TYR A 104 -20.91 2.35 17.28
N SER A 105 -21.81 3.28 17.58
CA SER A 105 -22.60 4.04 16.60
C SER A 105 -22.30 5.53 16.70
N PHE A 106 -22.43 6.27 15.59
CA PHE A 106 -22.48 7.74 15.61
C PHE A 106 -23.90 8.28 15.85
N GLY A 107 -24.86 7.40 16.15
CA GLY A 107 -26.26 7.73 16.38
C GLY A 107 -27.17 7.28 15.24
N ALA A 108 -28.47 7.14 15.53
CA ALA A 108 -29.45 6.58 14.60
C ALA A 108 -29.56 7.36 13.27
N LEU A 109 -29.43 8.70 13.32
CA LEU A 109 -29.44 9.53 12.13
C LEU A 109 -28.22 9.31 11.22
N ALA A 110 -27.03 9.15 11.80
CA ALA A 110 -25.83 8.88 11.01
C ALA A 110 -25.92 7.49 10.34
N GLU A 111 -26.41 6.49 11.08
CA GLU A 111 -26.62 5.14 10.53
C GLU A 111 -27.70 5.09 9.44
N SER A 112 -28.73 5.94 9.50
CA SER A 112 -29.74 6.02 8.42
C SER A 112 -29.15 6.48 7.08
N TYR A 113 -28.06 7.27 7.13
CA TYR A 113 -27.25 7.65 5.97
C TYR A 113 -26.07 6.70 5.70
N LYS A 114 -26.01 5.54 6.36
CA LYS A 114 -24.91 4.56 6.29
C LYS A 114 -23.56 5.12 6.75
N VAL A 115 -23.55 6.17 7.57
CA VAL A 115 -22.34 6.71 8.20
C VAL A 115 -22.08 5.91 9.47
N THR A 116 -21.43 4.75 9.32
CA THR A 116 -20.93 3.95 10.43
C THR A 116 -19.44 4.25 10.69
N PRO A 117 -18.88 3.93 11.87
CA PRO A 117 -17.44 4.02 12.13
C PRO A 117 -16.56 3.33 11.08
N GLU A 118 -16.94 2.15 10.59
CA GLU A 118 -16.21 1.43 9.55
C GLU A 118 -16.19 2.21 8.24
N ASN A 119 -17.35 2.73 7.82
CA ASN A 119 -17.46 3.52 6.60
C ASN A 119 -16.72 4.85 6.71
N ALA A 120 -16.78 5.52 7.86
CA ALA A 120 -15.98 6.73 8.11
C ALA A 120 -14.49 6.42 8.04
N TRP A 121 -14.05 5.32 8.66
CA TRP A 121 -12.65 4.88 8.63
C TRP A 121 -12.19 4.53 7.20
N GLY A 122 -13.04 3.84 6.43
CA GLY A 122 -12.84 3.54 5.02
C GLY A 122 -12.74 4.80 4.17
N THR A 123 -13.64 5.77 4.40
CA THR A 123 -13.64 7.07 3.72
C THR A 123 -12.31 7.80 3.91
N VAL A 124 -11.81 7.87 5.16
CA VAL A 124 -10.52 8.52 5.47
C VAL A 124 -9.37 7.82 4.74
N HIS A 125 -9.35 6.48 4.71
CA HIS A 125 -8.36 5.74 3.94
C HIS A 125 -8.45 6.06 2.43
N GLY A 126 -9.65 6.14 1.87
CA GLY A 126 -9.88 6.53 0.49
C GLY A 126 -9.32 7.92 0.16
N PHE A 127 -9.55 8.91 1.04
CA PHE A 127 -9.00 10.25 0.87
C PHE A 127 -7.47 10.29 0.91
N ILE A 128 -6.83 9.50 1.79
CA ILE A 128 -5.37 9.40 1.82
C ILE A 128 -4.84 8.78 0.52
N GLY A 129 -5.48 7.72 0.02
CA GLY A 129 -5.16 7.11 -1.27
C GLY A 129 -5.26 8.12 -2.42
N LEU A 130 -6.34 8.90 -2.47
CA LEU A 130 -6.50 9.99 -3.44
C LEU A 130 -5.41 11.07 -3.28
N GLY A 131 -5.05 11.41 -2.05
CA GLY A 131 -3.97 12.34 -1.75
C GLY A 131 -2.63 11.92 -2.38
N PHE A 132 -2.28 10.63 -2.33
CA PHE A 132 -1.09 10.11 -3.00
C PHE A 132 -1.17 10.20 -4.53
N VAL A 133 -2.35 9.99 -5.12
CA VAL A 133 -2.57 10.16 -6.57
C VAL A 133 -2.41 11.64 -6.97
N ILE A 134 -3.01 12.56 -6.22
CA ILE A 134 -2.87 14.00 -6.46
C ILE A 134 -1.40 14.42 -6.34
N TRP A 135 -0.72 13.99 -5.27
CA TRP A 135 0.71 14.23 -5.08
C TRP A 135 1.56 13.68 -6.24
N TRP A 136 1.22 12.48 -6.74
CA TRP A 136 1.91 11.89 -7.88
C TRP A 136 1.79 12.79 -9.12
N GLN A 137 0.57 13.19 -9.47
CA GLN A 137 0.31 14.04 -10.64
C GLN A 137 0.98 15.41 -10.49
N ALA A 138 0.93 16.02 -9.30
CA ALA A 138 1.57 17.31 -9.04
C ALA A 138 3.11 17.26 -9.17
N THR A 139 3.74 16.12 -8.92
CA THR A 139 5.21 16.00 -8.84
C THR A 139 5.83 15.21 -9.99
N VAL A 140 5.06 14.52 -10.83
CA VAL A 140 5.60 13.68 -11.92
C VAL A 140 6.44 14.49 -12.91
N GLN A 141 6.03 15.72 -13.20
CA GLN A 141 6.75 16.60 -14.13
C GLN A 141 8.11 17.05 -13.61
N LEU A 142 8.27 17.17 -12.28
CA LEU A 142 9.56 17.46 -11.66
C LEU A 142 10.57 16.34 -11.94
N ALA A 143 10.13 15.07 -11.88
CA ALA A 143 10.98 13.94 -12.21
C ALA A 143 11.38 13.93 -13.69
N ALA A 144 10.44 14.26 -14.59
CA ALA A 144 10.71 14.38 -16.01
C ALA A 144 11.70 15.51 -16.33
N ALA A 145 11.54 16.67 -15.69
CA ALA A 145 12.44 17.81 -15.83
C ALA A 145 13.87 17.49 -15.37
N MET A 146 14.02 16.81 -14.23
CA MET A 146 15.33 16.41 -13.72
C MET A 146 16.04 15.41 -14.63
N ARG A 147 15.30 14.44 -15.21
CA ARG A 147 15.86 13.53 -16.23
C ARG A 147 16.40 14.31 -17.43
N ASN A 148 15.63 15.26 -17.93
CA ASN A 148 16.01 16.05 -19.11
C ASN A 148 17.19 17.00 -18.82
N ALA A 149 17.26 17.57 -17.61
CA ALA A 149 18.40 18.38 -17.19
C ALA A 149 19.70 17.55 -17.10
N GLY A 150 19.62 16.33 -16.56
CA GLY A 150 20.76 15.40 -16.52
C GLY A 150 21.26 15.02 -17.92
N MET A 151 20.36 14.84 -18.89
CA MET A 151 20.74 14.57 -20.29
C MET A 151 21.41 15.78 -20.98
N LYS A 152 21.07 17.02 -20.60
CA LYS A 152 21.69 18.23 -21.17
C LYS A 152 23.09 18.53 -20.61
N MET A 153 23.43 17.92 -19.47
CA MET A 153 24.75 18.07 -18.84
C MET A 153 25.77 17.00 -19.29
N GLN A 154 25.34 16.01 -20.07
CA GLN A 154 26.19 14.98 -20.67
C GLN A 154 26.59 15.37 -22.09
#